data_AF-A0A537KZ33-F1
#
_entry.id   AF-A0A537KZ33-F1
#
_cell.length_a   1.000
_cell.length_b   1.000
_cell.length_c   1.000
_cell.angle_alpha   90.00
_cell.angle_beta   90.00
_cell.angle_gamma   90.00
#
_symmetry.space_group_name_H-M   'P 1'
#
loop_
_entity.id
_entity.type
_entity.pdbx_description
1 polymer ?
#
loop_
_entity_poly.entity_id
_entity_poly.type
_entity_poly.pdbx_seq_one_letter_code
_entity_poly.pdbx_strand_id
1 'polypeptide(L)' 'EGWLIVEHLREKPLGTGYNVLSGKFEDMVKAGIVDPAKVVRSALQNAASVASLMLTTQAMVVEKPEEDERGSGAPSMPPM' A
#
# COMPACT_ATOMS: atom_id res chain seq x y z
N GLU A 1 1.04 -16.32 5.60
CA GLU A 1 -0.21 -17.06 5.32
C GLU A 1 -0.82 -16.75 3.95
N GLY A 2 -0.91 -15.48 3.52
CA GLY A 2 -1.47 -15.14 2.20
C GLY A 2 -0.81 -15.82 0.98
N TRP A 3 0.48 -16.14 1.04
CA TRP A 3 1.19 -16.82 -0.05
C TRP A 3 0.67 -18.25 -0.31
N LEU A 4 0.22 -18.97 0.73
CA LEU A 4 -0.37 -20.31 0.62
C LEU A 4 -1.73 -20.26 -0.09
N ILE A 5 -2.52 -19.23 0.20
CA ILE A 5 -3.82 -18.99 -0.44
C ILE A 5 -3.61 -18.67 -1.92
N VAL A 6 -2.61 -17.84 -2.25
CA VAL A 6 -2.26 -17.51 -3.64
C VAL A 6 -1.79 -18.75 -4.40
N GLU A 7 -0.96 -19.59 -3.78
CA GLU A 7 -0.49 -20.82 -4.43
C GLU A 7 -1.66 -21.77 -4.71
N HIS A 8 -2.55 -21.96 -3.75
CA HIS A 8 -3.74 -22.78 -3.96
C HIS A 8 -4.72 -22.20 -5.01
N LEU A 9 -4.75 -20.87 -5.18
CA LEU A 9 -5.55 -20.22 -6.23
C LEU A 9 -4.99 -20.46 -7.63
N ARG A 10 -3.67 -20.61 -7.78
CA ARG A 10 -3.04 -20.87 -9.09
C ARG A 10 -3.45 -22.20 -9.69
N GLU A 11 -3.79 -23.17 -8.86
CA GLU A 11 -4.25 -24.51 -9.29
C GLU A 11 -5.75 -24.57 -9.60
N LYS A 12 -6.51 -23.50 -9.33
CA LYS A 12 -7.97 -23.47 -9.50
C LYS A 12 -8.40 -22.90 -10.84
N PRO A 13 -9.63 -23.20 -11.30
CA PRO A 13 -10.18 -22.59 -12.50
C PRO A 13 -10.26 -21.07 -12.40
N LEU A 14 -10.05 -20.41 -13.53
CA LEU A 14 -10.21 -18.96 -13.70
C LEU A 14 -11.59 -18.50 -13.19
N GLY A 15 -11.62 -17.38 -12.47
CA GLY A 15 -12.82 -16.84 -11.84
C GLY A 15 -13.05 -17.32 -10.40
N THR A 16 -12.29 -18.33 -9.94
CA THR A 16 -12.26 -18.68 -8.51
C THR A 16 -11.37 -17.71 -7.75
N GLY A 17 -11.83 -17.24 -6.60
CA GLY A 17 -11.06 -16.38 -5.70
C GLY A 17 -11.28 -16.77 -4.24
N TYR A 18 -10.64 -16.05 -3.33
CA TYR A 18 -10.75 -16.28 -1.90
C TYR A 18 -11.54 -15.14 -1.24
N ASN A 19 -12.67 -15.47 -0.64
CA ASN A 19 -13.45 -14.53 0.15
C ASN A 19 -12.91 -14.52 1.58
N VAL A 20 -12.31 -13.40 1.97
CA VAL A 20 -11.69 -13.21 3.27
C VAL A 20 -12.71 -13.18 4.42
N LEU A 21 -13.93 -12.69 4.15
CA LEU A 21 -14.98 -12.62 5.17
C LEU A 21 -15.54 -14.00 5.52
N SER A 22 -15.71 -14.87 4.52
CA SER A 22 -16.23 -16.23 4.70
C SER A 22 -15.14 -17.29 4.90
N GLY A 23 -13.89 -16.96 4.56
CA GLY A 23 -12.74 -17.84 4.59
C GLY A 23 -12.74 -18.93 3.52
N LYS A 24 -13.52 -18.78 2.44
CA LYS A 24 -13.77 -19.83 1.43
C LYS A 24 -13.28 -19.45 0.05
N PHE A 25 -12.99 -20.48 -0.76
CA PHE A 25 -12.77 -20.33 -2.19
C PHE A 25 -14.10 -20.41 -2.93
N GLU A 26 -14.42 -19.38 -3.71
CA GLU A 26 -15.71 -19.26 -4.37
C GLU A 26 -15.59 -18.59 -5.75
N ASP A 27 -16.64 -18.73 -6.57
CA ASP A 27 -16.78 -18.03 -7.83
C ASP A 27 -17.01 -16.54 -7.55
N MET A 28 -16.05 -15.71 -7.95
CA MET A 28 -16.03 -14.29 -7.60
C MET A 28 -17.19 -13.50 -8.23
N VAL A 29 -17.62 -13.91 -9.43
CA VAL A 29 -18.73 -13.26 -10.13
C VAL A 29 -20.05 -13.59 -9.46
N LYS A 30 -20.28 -14.86 -9.11
CA LYS A 30 -21.48 -15.29 -8.39
C LYS A 30 -21.55 -14.73 -6.98
N ALA A 31 -20.40 -14.59 -6.31
CA ALA A 31 -20.29 -13.95 -5.01
C ALA A 31 -20.49 -12.43 -5.05
N GLY A 32 -20.49 -11.82 -6.25
CA GLY A 32 -20.60 -10.37 -6.42
C GLY A 32 -19.33 -9.60 -6.06
N ILE A 33 -18.20 -10.28 -5.92
CA ILE A 33 -16.90 -9.67 -5.60
C ILE A 33 -16.19 -9.36 -6.91
N VAL A 34 -16.49 -8.20 -7.48
CA VAL A 34 -16.00 -7.78 -8.80
C VAL A 34 -15.38 -6.39 -8.75
N ASP A 35 -14.21 -6.25 -9.37
CA ASP A 35 -13.53 -4.97 -9.52
C ASP A 35 -13.62 -4.46 -10.97
N PRO A 36 -13.92 -3.17 -11.20
CA PRO A 36 -13.95 -2.62 -12.55
C PRO A 36 -12.57 -2.73 -13.23
N ALA A 37 -12.55 -3.23 -14.47
CA ALA A 37 -11.31 -3.45 -15.22
C ALA A 37 -10.45 -2.18 -15.35
N LYS A 38 -11.09 -1.00 -15.48
CA LYS A 38 -10.38 0.28 -15.55
C LYS A 38 -9.59 0.55 -14.27
N VAL A 39 -10.18 0.26 -13.10
CA VAL A 39 -9.60 0.57 -11.78
C VAL A 39 -8.35 -0.28 -11.56
N VAL A 40 -8.45 -1.60 -11.72
CA VAL A 40 -7.32 -2.53 -11.53
C VAL A 40 -6.17 -2.20 -12.49
N ARG A 41 -6.50 -1.93 -13.77
CA ARG A 41 -5.48 -1.56 -14.77
C ARG A 41 -4.79 -0.26 -14.42
N SER A 42 -5.53 0.80 -14.09
CA SER A 42 -4.93 2.09 -13.75
C SER A 42 -4.10 2.02 -12.47
N ALA A 43 -4.57 1.26 -11.46
CA ALA A 43 -3.84 1.08 -10.21
C ALA A 43 -2.48 0.42 -10.46
N LEU A 44 -2.45 -0.67 -11.22
CA LEU A 44 -1.19 -1.36 -11.55
C LEU A 44 -0.25 -0.48 -12.38
N GLN A 45 -0.77 0.22 -13.39
CA GLN A 45 0.04 1.09 -14.24
C GLN A 45 0.67 2.24 -13.45
N ASN A 46 -0.11 2.90 -12.60
CA ASN A 46 0.38 4.00 -11.76
C ASN A 46 1.42 3.51 -10.75
N ALA A 47 1.17 2.36 -10.09
CA ALA A 47 2.09 1.76 -9.15
C ALA A 47 3.42 1.38 -9.83
N ALA A 48 3.37 0.72 -10.99
CA ALA A 48 4.55 0.35 -11.75
C ALA A 48 5.35 1.57 -12.22
N SER A 49 4.67 2.65 -12.63
CA SER A 49 5.32 3.91 -13.01
C SER A 49 6.11 4.53 -11.87
N VAL A 50 5.50 4.69 -10.69
CA VAL A 50 6.18 5.25 -9.51
C VAL A 50 7.30 4.33 -9.03
N ALA A 51 7.06 3.01 -8.97
CA ALA A 51 8.08 2.06 -8.57
C ALA A 51 9.30 2.08 -9.49
N SER A 52 9.08 2.17 -10.81
CA SER A 52 10.16 2.24 -11.80
C SER A 52 10.99 3.53 -11.65
N LEU A 53 10.32 4.66 -11.40
CA LEU A 53 10.99 5.93 -11.11
C LEU A 53 11.84 5.83 -9.84
N MET A 54 11.27 5.29 -8.76
CA MET A 54 11.98 5.13 -7.48
C MET A 54 13.20 4.22 -7.60
N LEU A 55 13.09 3.08 -8.29
CA LEU A 55 14.20 2.14 -8.49
C LEU A 55 15.37 2.70 -9.30
N THR A 56 15.12 3.68 -10.17
CA THR A 56 16.14 4.30 -11.01
C THR A 56 16.71 5.59 -10.44
N THR A 57 16.06 6.15 -9.42
CA THR A 57 16.51 7.38 -8.75
C THR A 57 17.77 7.11 -7.92
N GLN A 58 18.88 7.77 -8.26
CA GLN A 58 20.17 7.55 -7.59
C GLN A 58 20.38 8.42 -6.34
N ALA A 59 19.69 9.56 -6.24
CA ALA A 59 19.83 10.49 -5.12
C ALA A 59 18.52 11.25 -4.88
N MET A 60 18.28 11.62 -3.62
CA MET A 60 17.18 12.46 -3.19
C MET A 60 17.72 13.52 -2.23
N VAL A 61 17.47 14.79 -2.53
CA VAL A 61 17.83 15.90 -1.65
C VAL A 61 16.61 16.22 -0.79
N VAL A 62 16.81 16.33 0.52
CA VAL A 62 15.77 16.67 1.49
C VAL A 62 16.22 17.85 2.33
N GLU A 63 15.26 18.68 2.76
CA GLU A 63 15.52 19.74 3.73
C GLU A 63 15.74 19.14 5.12
N LYS A 64 16.65 19.75 5.90
CA LYS A 64 16.85 19.34 7.30
C LYS A 64 15.56 19.67 8.07
N PRO A 65 14.98 18.71 8.82
CA PRO A 65 13.86 19.01 9.70
C PRO A 65 14.22 20.15 10.63
N GLU A 66 13.35 21.16 10.74
CA GLU A 66 13.53 22.24 11.70
C GLU A 66 13.48 21.67 13.12
N GLU A 67 14.44 22.06 13.96
CA GLU A 67 14.32 21.85 15.39
C GLU A 67 13.27 22.86 15.89
N ASP A 68 12.10 22.37 16.28
CA ASP A 68 11.09 23.19 16.95
C ASP A 68 11.76 23.72 18.25
N GLU A 69 11.98 25.03 18.34
CA GLU A 69 12.64 25.70 19.50
C GLU A 69 11.85 25.56 20.82
N ARG A 70 10.83 24.72 20.87
CA ARG A 70 10.00 24.43 22.06
C ARG A 70 10.55 23.31 22.95
N GLY A 71 11.79 22.86 22.74
CA GLY A 71 12.37 21.72 23.46
C GLY A 71 13.66 21.99 24.25
N SER A 72 14.35 23.11 24.04
CA SER A 72 15.68 23.35 24.60
C SER A 72 15.73 24.64 25.42
N GLY A 73 15.33 24.53 26.69
CA GLY A 73 15.79 25.42 27.76
C GLY A 73 15.64 26.92 27.49
N ALA A 74 14.42 27.43 27.41
CA ALA A 74 14.21 28.86 27.65
C ALA A 74 14.70 29.17 29.08
N PRO A 75 15.64 30.12 29.27
CA PRO A 75 15.98 30.56 30.61
C PRO A 75 14.73 31.20 31.21
N SER A 76 14.31 30.70 32.37
CA SER A 76 13.29 31.34 33.19
C SER A 76 13.67 32.81 33.40
N MET A 77 12.93 33.71 32.77
CA MET A 77 13.00 35.14 33.12
C MET A 77 12.62 35.26 34.60
N PRO A 78 13.49 35.85 35.45
CA PRO A 78 13.10 36.18 36.81
C PRO A 78 12.03 37.28 36.77
N PRO A 79 11.12 37.32 37.77
CA PRO A 79 10.08 38.33 37.78
C PRO A 79 10.66 39.71 38.13
N MET A 80 10.14 40.71 37.39
CA MET A 80 10.28 42.18 37.48
C MET A 80 11.44 42.83 36.75
#